data_AF-A0A3E3DXM0-F1
#
_entry.id   AF-A0A3E3DXM0-F1
#
_cell.length_a   1.000
_cell.length_b   1.000
_cell.length_c   1.000
_cell.angle_alpha   90.00
_cell.angle_beta   90.00
_cell.angle_gamma   90.00
#
_symmetry.space_group_name_H-M   'P 1'
#
loop_
_entity.id
_entity.type
_entity.pdbx_description
1 polymer ?
#
loop_
_entity_poly.entity_id
_entity_poly.type
_entity_poly.pdbx_seq_one_letter_code
_entity_poly.pdbx_strand_id
1 'polypeptide(L)' 'MNLQEWIDHYYLEEHYNCSETIIRAANQYYHLGLDEESMKLLSCFGSGMYTGLTCGALIGCTAVLS' A
#
# COMPACT_ATOMS: atom_id res chain seq x y z
N MET A 1 1.59 16.69 1.36
CA MET A 1 1.05 15.86 2.45
C MET A 1 2.18 15.08 3.09
N ASN A 2 2.20 14.96 4.41
CA ASN A 2 3.09 14.05 5.11
C ASN A 2 2.64 12.59 4.88
N LEU A 3 3.44 11.61 5.33
CA LEU A 3 3.13 10.19 5.08
C LEU A 3 1.79 9.77 5.71
N GLN A 4 1.48 10.25 6.93
CA GLN A 4 0.21 9.92 7.59
C GLN A 4 -0.99 10.47 6.82
N GLU A 5 -0.90 11.71 6.34
CA GLU A 5 -1.96 12.33 5.53
C GLU A 5 -2.21 11.55 4.23
N TRP A 6 -1.15 11.04 3.58
CA TRP A 6 -1.29 10.17 2.41
C TRP A 6 -1.95 8.82 2.74
N ILE A 7 -1.60 8.22 3.88
CA ILE A 7 -2.22 6.99 4.37
C ILE A 7 -3.71 7.23 4.62
N ASP A 8 -4.07 8.32 5.31
CA ASP A 8 -5.45 8.66 5.62
C ASP A 8 -6.27 8.88 4.35
N HIS A 9 -5.73 9.62 3.37
CA HIS A 9 -6.38 9.82 2.08
C HIS A 9 -6.65 8.47 1.37
N TYR A 10 -5.64 7.62 1.22
CA TYR A 10 -5.82 6.35 0.50
C TYR A 10 -6.70 5.33 1.25
N TYR A 11 -6.74 5.36 2.58
CA TYR A 11 -7.53 4.40 3.37
C TYR A 11 -8.96 4.87 3.61
N LEU A 12 -9.13 6.14 4.01
CA LEU A 12 -10.41 6.68 4.45
C LEU A 12 -11.23 7.26 3.30
N GLU A 13 -10.58 7.87 2.30
CA GLU A 13 -11.27 8.52 1.18
C GLU A 13 -11.36 7.60 -0.04
N GLU A 14 -10.26 6.94 -0.39
CA GLU A 14 -10.19 6.07 -1.58
C GLU A 14 -10.54 4.59 -1.28
N HIS A 15 -10.69 4.23 0.00
CA HIS A 15 -11.12 2.89 0.45
C HIS A 15 -10.24 1.73 -0.05
N TYR A 16 -8.95 1.97 -0.28
CA TYR A 16 -8.01 0.89 -0.60
C TYR A 16 -7.81 -0.03 0.60
N ASN A 17 -7.41 -1.27 0.31
CA ASN A 17 -7.05 -2.21 1.37
C ASN A 17 -5.74 -1.79 2.07
N CYS A 18 -5.49 -2.35 3.26
CA CYS A 18 -4.36 -1.98 4.09
C CYS A 18 -2.98 -2.07 3.42
N SER A 19 -2.76 -3.01 2.50
CA SER A 19 -1.50 -3.09 1.74
C SER A 19 -1.45 -2.06 0.63
N GLU A 20 -2.52 -1.94 -0.16
CA GLU A 20 -2.60 -0.99 -1.27
C GLU A 20 -2.45 0.46 -0.78
N THR A 21 -3.05 0.80 0.36
CA THR A 21 -2.88 2.10 1.01
C THR A 21 -1.41 2.39 1.28
N ILE A 22 -0.68 1.46 1.91
CA ILE A 22 0.74 1.67 2.25
C ILE A 22 1.57 1.87 0.99
N ILE A 23 1.38 1.03 -0.02
CA ILE A 23 2.16 1.10 -1.26
C ILE A 23 1.85 2.39 -2.01
N ARG A 24 0.57 2.78 -2.12
CA ARG A 24 0.16 4.04 -2.79
C ARG A 24 0.69 5.26 -2.05
N ALA A 25 0.52 5.31 -0.73
CA ALA A 25 0.99 6.41 0.10
C ALA A 25 2.52 6.56 0.02
N ALA A 26 3.25 5.45 0.11
CA ALA A 26 4.70 5.46 0.06
C ALA A 26 5.24 5.75 -1.36
N ASN A 27 4.56 5.29 -2.43
CA ASN A 27 4.90 5.67 -3.80
C ASN A 27 4.82 7.19 -4.00
N GLN A 28 3.77 7.84 -3.46
CA GLN A 28 3.64 9.30 -3.52
C GLN A 28 4.64 10.02 -2.63
N TYR A 29 4.78 9.59 -1.37
CA TYR A 29 5.63 10.28 -0.39
C TYR A 29 7.13 10.19 -0.73
N TYR A 30 7.59 9.00 -1.16
CA TYR A 30 8.99 8.75 -1.49
C TYR A 30 9.30 8.91 -2.99
N HIS A 31 8.32 9.26 -3.82
CA HIS A 31 8.47 9.47 -5.27
C HIS A 31 9.09 8.25 -5.99
N LEU A 32 8.62 7.05 -5.65
CA LEU A 32 9.24 5.79 -6.10
C LEU A 32 9.02 5.51 -7.59
N GLY A 33 8.03 6.16 -8.20
CA GLY A 33 7.76 6.01 -9.63
C GLY A 33 7.15 4.65 -10.01
N LEU A 34 6.51 3.96 -9.06
CA LEU A 34 5.77 2.73 -9.36
C LEU A 34 4.58 3.07 -10.24
N ASP A 35 4.49 2.38 -11.38
CA ASP A 35 3.40 2.49 -12.33
C ASP A 35 2.21 1.62 -11.90
N GLU A 36 1.05 1.84 -12.51
CA GLU A 36 -0.19 1.18 -12.12
C GLU A 36 -0.14 -0.36 -12.29
N GLU A 37 0.65 -0.90 -13.23
CA GLU A 37 0.82 -2.36 -13.33
C GLU A 37 1.63 -2.91 -12.15
N SER A 38 2.68 -2.21 -11.73
CA SER A 38 3.40 -2.54 -10.49
C SER A 38 2.48 -2.50 -9.27
N MET A 39 1.57 -1.52 -9.20
CA MET A 39 0.58 -1.43 -8.12
C MET A 39 -0.39 -2.62 -8.12
N LYS A 40 -0.88 -3.04 -9.30
CA LYS A 40 -1.75 -4.21 -9.43
C LYS A 40 -1.07 -5.49 -8.98
N LEU A 41 0.22 -5.68 -9.31
CA LEU A 41 0.98 -6.86 -8.88
C LEU A 41 1.04 -6.98 -7.34
N LEU A 42 1.17 -5.84 -6.65
CA LEU A 42 1.29 -5.79 -5.19
C LEU A 42 -0.07 -5.80 -4.46
N SER A 43 -1.18 -5.65 -5.18
CA SER A 43 -2.54 -5.63 -4.60
C SER A 43 -2.92 -6.94 -3.87
N CYS A 44 -2.28 -8.06 -4.23
CA CYS A 44 -2.56 -9.39 -3.66
C CYS A 44 -2.21 -9.52 -2.17
N PHE A 45 -1.40 -8.61 -1.62
CA PHE A 45 -1.00 -8.61 -0.21
C PHE A 45 -2.14 -8.20 0.73
N GLY A 46 -3.21 -7.61 0.21
CA GLY A 46 -4.42 -7.28 0.94
C GLY A 46 -5.06 -8.48 1.66
N SER A 47 -5.82 -8.20 2.70
CA SER A 47 -6.47 -9.22 3.56
C SER A 47 -5.50 -10.30 4.07
N GLY A 48 -4.20 -9.96 4.08
CA GLY A 48 -3.14 -10.85 4.52
C GLY A 48 -2.86 -12.00 3.58
N MET A 49 -2.56 -11.72 2.31
CA MET A 49 -2.42 -12.77 1.29
C MET A 49 -3.71 -13.62 1.21
N TYR A 50 -4.87 -12.98 1.32
CA TYR A 50 -6.22 -13.59 1.21
C TYR A 50 -6.56 -14.78 2.14
N THR A 51 -5.67 -15.11 3.08
CA THR A 51 -5.85 -16.20 4.05
C THR A 51 -6.08 -15.68 5.47
N GLY A 52 -5.89 -14.38 5.70
CA GLY A 52 -6.02 -13.74 7.01
C GLY A 52 -4.88 -14.03 7.98
N LEU A 53 -3.81 -14.71 7.54
CA LEU A 53 -2.74 -15.18 8.42
C LEU A 53 -1.54 -14.23 8.52
N THR A 54 -1.38 -13.32 7.56
CA THR A 54 -0.26 -12.37 7.57
C THR A 54 -0.76 -10.94 7.49
N CYS A 55 -0.09 -9.95 8.08
CA CYS A 55 -0.55 -8.56 7.96
C CYS A 55 -0.18 -7.97 6.60
N GLY A 56 -1.18 -7.60 5.80
CA GLY A 56 -0.97 -6.97 4.49
C GLY A 56 -0.23 -5.64 4.57
N ALA A 57 -0.53 -4.81 5.57
CA ALA A 57 0.18 -3.54 5.78
C ALA A 57 1.68 -3.74 6.05
N LEU A 58 2.06 -4.75 6.84
CA LEU A 58 3.46 -5.03 7.12
C LEU A 58 4.21 -5.51 5.87
N ILE A 59 3.62 -6.43 5.10
CA ILE A 59 4.21 -6.88 3.83
C ILE A 59 4.32 -5.70 2.86
N GLY A 60 3.27 -4.88 2.74
CA GLY A 60 3.28 -3.65 1.95
C GLY A 60 4.47 -2.75 2.32
N CYS A 61 4.70 -2.49 3.61
CA CYS A 61 5.87 -1.71 4.06
C CYS A 61 7.18 -2.34 3.58
N THR A 62 7.35 -3.66 3.70
CA THR A 62 8.59 -4.33 3.26
C THR A 62 8.78 -4.32 1.76
N ALA A 63 7.69 -4.45 0.99
CA ALA A 63 7.74 -4.43 -0.48
C ALA A 63 8.22 -3.08 -1.00
N VAL A 64 7.81 -1.99 -0.36
CA VAL A 64 8.18 -0.63 -0.79
C VAL A 64 9.64 -0.29 -0.49
N LEU A 65 10.28 -1.00 0.43
CA LEU A 65 11.70 -0.84 0.77
C LEU A 65 12.65 -1.63 -0.16
N SER A 66 12.11 -2.46 -1.05
CA SER A 66 12.87 -3.37 -1.93
C SER A 66 12.89 -2.87 -3.36
#